data_AF-A0A931ZAA1-F1
#
_entry.id   AF-A0A931ZAA1-F1
#
_cell.length_a   1.000
_cell.length_b   1.000
_cell.length_c   1.000
_cell.angle_alpha   90.00
_cell.angle_beta   90.00
_cell.angle_gamma   90.00
#
_symmetry.space_group_name_H-M   'P 1'
#
loop_
_entity.id
_entity.type
_entity.pdbx_description
1 polymer ?
#
loop_
_entity_poly.entity_id
_entity_poly.type
_entity_poly.pdbx_seq_one_letter_code
_entity_poly.pdbx_strand_id
1 'polypeptide(L)'
;MSTAVAVRLTPPLDAVPGLHLWPQLGESCPTVLLTPAEKRVLHLVQLGLSNKEIASALGRAEPTIKNQVSSCLRKFRVPSRARLMALLR
;
A
#
# COMPACT_ATOMS: atom_id res chain seq x y z
N MET A 1 26.15 -11.07 -18.94
CA MET A 1 25.40 -11.76 -17.86
C MET A 1 25.90 -11.24 -16.53
N SER A 2 25.23 -10.27 -15.92
CA SER A 2 25.45 -9.93 -14.51
C SER A 2 24.27 -9.10 -14.00
N THR A 3 23.45 -9.72 -13.17
CA THR A 3 22.19 -9.19 -12.65
C THR A 3 22.48 -8.43 -11.36
N ALA A 4 22.61 -7.10 -11.44
CA ALA A 4 22.72 -6.26 -10.26
C ALA A 4 21.31 -5.97 -9.72
N VAL A 5 20.91 -6.70 -8.68
CA VAL A 5 19.70 -6.47 -7.90
C VAL A 5 19.85 -5.16 -7.14
N ALA A 6 19.25 -4.09 -7.67
CA ALA A 6 19.12 -2.83 -6.97
C ALA A 6 18.03 -2.97 -5.90
N VAL A 7 18.44 -3.20 -4.66
CA VAL A 7 17.62 -3.04 -3.46
C VAL A 7 17.20 -1.57 -3.38
N ARG A 8 16.06 -1.24 -3.98
CA ARG A 8 15.44 0.09 -3.86
C ARG A 8 14.61 0.14 -2.59
N LEU A 9 15.27 0.59 -1.51
CA LEU A 9 14.62 1.14 -0.33
C LEU A 9 13.73 2.31 -0.79
N THR A 10 12.42 2.15 -0.74
CA THR A 10 11.48 3.26 -0.93
C THR A 10 11.57 4.19 0.28
N PRO A 11 11.79 5.50 0.09
CA PRO A 11 11.91 6.45 1.20
C PRO A 11 10.60 6.54 2.00
N PRO A 12 10.67 6.93 3.29
CA PRO A 12 9.50 7.20 4.11
C PRO A 12 8.68 8.38 3.55
N LEU A 13 7.36 8.18 3.53
CA LEU A 13 6.32 9.04 2.94
C LEU A 13 6.12 10.43 3.58
N ASP A 14 6.95 10.83 4.53
CA ASP A 14 6.89 12.17 5.16
C ASP A 14 7.82 13.19 4.46
N ALA A 15 8.61 12.76 3.47
CA ALA A 15 9.69 13.57 2.90
C ALA A 15 9.43 14.11 1.48
N VAL A 16 8.20 14.48 1.12
CA VAL A 16 7.96 15.11 -0.20
C VAL A 16 7.05 16.34 -0.12
N PRO A 17 7.58 17.52 0.26
CA PRO A 17 6.96 18.79 -0.06
C PRO A 17 7.48 19.26 -1.44
N GLY A 18 6.64 19.16 -2.46
CA GLY A 18 6.84 19.87 -3.73
C GLY A 18 7.76 19.22 -4.76
N LEU A 19 7.15 18.82 -5.88
CA LEU A 19 7.74 18.60 -7.21
C LEU A 19 8.65 17.38 -7.41
N HIS A 20 8.23 16.50 -8.34
CA HIS A 20 8.92 16.27 -9.62
C HIS A 20 8.75 14.81 -10.07
N LEU A 21 8.10 14.64 -11.22
CA LEU A 21 8.11 13.43 -12.04
C LEU A 21 7.82 12.10 -11.28
N TRP A 22 6.55 11.68 -11.28
CA TRP A 22 6.23 10.27 -11.15
C TRP A 22 6.04 9.64 -12.53
N PRO A 23 7.11 9.12 -13.18
CA PRO A 23 6.90 8.23 -14.29
C PRO A 23 7.34 6.81 -13.89
N GLN A 24 6.46 5.88 -14.24
CA GLN A 24 6.77 4.58 -14.86
C GLN A 24 6.40 3.30 -14.09
N LEU A 25 5.22 2.83 -14.51
CA LEU A 25 4.92 1.50 -15.05
C LEU A 25 4.65 0.33 -14.10
N GLY A 26 3.46 -0.20 -14.30
CA GLY A 26 2.97 -1.47 -13.82
C GLY A 26 1.50 -1.64 -14.19
N GLU A 27 1.16 -1.40 -15.45
CA GLU A 27 -0.10 -1.85 -16.04
C GLU A 27 -0.24 -3.36 -15.86
N SER A 28 -1.33 -3.80 -15.24
CA SER A 28 -2.11 -4.97 -15.64
C SER A 28 -3.36 -5.09 -14.79
N CYS A 29 -4.47 -5.29 -15.50
CA CYS A 29 -5.82 -5.68 -15.07
C CYS A 29 -6.73 -4.55 -14.55
N PRO A 30 -7.99 -4.49 -15.03
CA PRO A 30 -8.94 -3.49 -14.56
C PRO A 30 -9.41 -3.94 -13.19
N THR A 31 -8.93 -3.33 -12.11
CA THR A 31 -9.62 -3.13 -10.83
C THR A 31 -8.65 -2.41 -9.89
N VAL A 32 -8.79 -1.08 -9.78
CA VAL A 32 -8.11 -0.18 -8.83
C VAL A 32 -6.57 -0.15 -8.93
N LEU A 33 -6.03 0.93 -9.51
CA LEU A 33 -4.59 1.25 -9.51
C LEU A 33 -4.07 1.47 -8.07
N LEU A 34 -3.51 0.39 -7.51
CA LEU A 34 -2.86 0.39 -6.21
C LEU A 34 -1.35 0.45 -6.36
N THR A 35 -0.72 1.32 -5.59
CA THR A 35 0.74 1.36 -5.48
C THR A 35 1.25 0.06 -4.85
N PRO A 36 2.52 -0.32 -5.09
CA PRO A 36 3.11 -1.51 -4.47
C PRO A 36 3.03 -1.51 -2.93
N ALA A 37 3.09 -0.33 -2.30
CA ALA A 37 2.91 -0.18 -0.87
C ALA A 37 1.46 -0.49 -0.44
N GLU A 38 0.47 0.02 -1.16
CA GLU A 38 -0.94 -0.27 -0.88
C GLU A 38 -1.28 -1.75 -1.09
N LYS A 39 -0.71 -2.40 -2.11
CA LYS A 39 -0.88 -3.86 -2.31
C LYS A 39 -0.38 -4.67 -1.12
N ARG A 40 0.79 -4.30 -0.56
CA ARG A 40 1.35 -4.95 0.65
C ARG A 40 0.42 -4.77 1.85
N VAL A 41 -0.08 -3.56 2.07
CA VAL A 41 -1.05 -3.29 3.16
C VAL A 41 -2.33 -4.10 2.94
N LEU A 42 -2.89 -4.10 1.73
CA LEU A 42 -4.11 -4.84 1.39
C LEU A 42 -3.98 -6.34 1.64
N HIS A 43 -2.84 -6.93 1.30
CA HIS A 43 -2.60 -8.34 1.57
C HIS A 43 -2.63 -8.64 3.08
N LEU A 44 -1.96 -7.81 3.90
CA LEU A 44 -1.99 -7.98 5.35
C LEU A 44 -3.37 -7.67 5.95
N VAL A 45 -4.13 -6.75 5.35
CA VAL A 45 -5.52 -6.48 5.71
C VAL A 45 -6.40 -7.70 5.42
N GLN A 46 -6.21 -8.36 4.28
CA GLN A 46 -6.92 -9.58 3.89
C GLN A 46 -6.63 -10.73 4.87
N LEU A 47 -5.41 -10.82 5.37
CA LEU A 47 -5.00 -11.78 6.42
C LEU A 47 -5.57 -11.46 7.82
N GLY A 48 -6.29 -10.34 7.98
CA GLY A 48 -6.94 -9.98 9.24
C GLY A 48 -6.06 -9.19 10.23
N LEU A 49 -4.84 -8.81 9.85
CA LEU A 49 -3.92 -8.09 10.76
C LEU A 49 -4.43 -6.69 11.10
N SER A 50 -4.25 -6.28 12.36
CA SER A 50 -4.51 -4.92 12.84
C SER A 50 -3.51 -3.90 12.28
N ASN A 51 -3.84 -2.61 12.34
CA ASN A 51 -2.94 -1.55 11.85
C ASN A 51 -1.59 -1.56 12.58
N LYS A 52 -1.57 -1.93 13.87
CA LYS A 52 -0.36 -2.06 14.69
C LYS A 52 0.51 -3.23 14.25
N GLU A 53 -0.09 -4.38 13.94
CA GLU A 53 0.64 -5.55 13.44
C GLU A 53 1.17 -5.31 12.03
N ILE A 54 0.38 -4.67 11.17
CA ILE A 54 0.81 -4.26 9.82
C ILE A 54 1.98 -3.26 9.91
N ALA A 55 1.89 -2.30 10.83
CA ALA A 55 2.95 -1.33 11.08
C ALA A 55 4.25 -2.02 11.51
N SER A 56 4.15 -2.99 12.43
CA SER A 56 5.30 -3.80 12.86
C SER A 56 5.87 -4.65 11.71
N ALA A 57 5.02 -5.31 10.92
CA ALA A 57 5.44 -6.15 9.80
C ALA A 57 6.11 -5.37 8.66
N LEU A 58 5.70 -4.12 8.43
CA LEU A 58 6.24 -3.26 7.38
C LEU A 58 7.33 -2.28 7.87
N GLY A 59 7.61 -2.25 9.17
CA GLY A 59 8.54 -1.28 9.78
C GLY A 59 8.08 0.17 9.59
N ARG A 60 6.78 0.43 9.71
CA ARG A 60 6.16 1.76 9.52
C ARG A 60 5.43 2.21 10.77
N ALA A 61 5.13 3.51 10.86
CA ALA A 61 4.31 4.03 11.94
C ALA A 61 2.83 3.61 11.74
N GLU A 62 2.15 3.24 12.83
CA GLU A 62 0.71 2.95 12.84
C GLU A 62 -0.16 4.05 12.18
N PRO A 63 0.03 5.36 12.43
CA PRO A 63 -0.75 6.41 11.76
C PRO A 63 -0.58 6.39 10.24
N THR A 64 0.60 6.02 9.73
CA THR A 64 0.84 5.85 8.29
C THR A 64 0.00 4.72 7.72
N ILE A 65 -0.04 3.57 8.40
CA ILE A 65 -0.86 2.43 7.99
C ILE A 65 -2.34 2.79 8.00
N LYS A 66 -2.80 3.49 9.04
CA LYS A 66 -4.19 3.99 9.11
C LYS A 66 -4.54 4.83 7.88
N ASN A 67 -3.66 5.76 7.48
CA ASN A 67 -3.87 6.60 6.29
C ASN A 67 -3.88 5.78 4.99
N GLN A 68 -3.01 4.77 4.88
CA GLN A 68 -2.96 3.87 3.72
C GLN A 68 -4.23 3.01 3.63
N VAL A 69 -4.71 2.44 4.74
CA VAL A 69 -5.97 1.69 4.80
C VAL A 69 -7.15 2.59 4.43
N SER A 70 -7.23 3.81 4.98
CA SER A 70 -8.27 4.78 4.62
C SER A 70 -8.25 5.14 3.13
N SER A 71 -7.06 5.26 2.54
CA SER A 71 -6.92 5.50 1.10
C SER A 71 -7.35 4.29 0.27
N CYS A 72 -7.03 3.07 0.72
CA CYS A 72 -7.54 1.84 0.11
C CYS A 72 -9.07 1.79 0.17
N LEU A 73 -9.69 2.01 1.34
CA LEU A 73 -11.16 2.03 1.48
C LEU A 73 -11.82 3.03 0.51
N ARG A 74 -11.23 4.22 0.37
CA ARG A 74 -11.71 5.26 -0.57
C ARG A 74 -11.55 4.83 -2.03
N LYS A 75 -10.43 4.22 -2.40
CA LYS A 75 -10.17 3.71 -3.75
C LYS A 75 -11.11 2.57 -4.14
N PHE A 76 -11.44 1.69 -3.19
CA PHE A 76 -12.41 0.60 -3.38
C PHE A 76 -13.87 1.03 -3.17
N ARG A 77 -14.12 2.31 -2.81
CA ARG A 77 -15.45 2.85 -2.50
C ARG A 77 -16.24 2.01 -1.49
N VAL A 78 -15.55 1.49 -0.49
CA VAL A 78 -16.16 0.70 0.59
C VAL A 78 -16.11 1.45 1.92
N PRO A 79 -17.19 1.41 2.73
CA PRO A 79 -17.28 2.17 3.97
C PRO A 79 -16.53 1.53 5.14
N SER A 80 -16.11 0.25 5.03
CA SER A 80 -15.57 -0.48 6.17
C SER A 80 -14.55 -1.52 5.74
N ARG A 81 -13.57 -1.75 6.62
CA ARG A 81 -12.55 -2.80 6.47
C ARG A 81 -13.19 -4.18 6.26
N ALA A 82 -14.26 -4.52 6.97
CA ALA A 82 -14.94 -5.80 6.79
C ALA A 82 -15.45 -5.99 5.36
N ARG A 83 -16.02 -4.95 4.75
CA ARG A 83 -16.48 -4.98 3.36
C ARG A 83 -15.31 -5.03 2.38
N LEU A 84 -14.21 -4.34 2.67
CA LEU A 84 -12.97 -4.44 1.91
C LEU A 84 -12.44 -5.89 1.93
N MET A 85 -12.34 -6.49 3.12
CA MET A 85 -11.90 -7.89 3.27
C MET A 85 -12.80 -8.85 2.53
N ALA A 86 -14.13 -8.66 2.58
CA ALA A 86 -15.10 -9.49 1.87
C ALA A 86 -15.00 -9.38 0.33
N LEU A 87 -14.66 -8.20 -0.18
CA LEU A 87 -14.48 -7.95 -1.62
C LEU A 87 -13.15 -8.51 -2.16
N LEU A 88 -12.16 -8.70 -1.30
CA LEU A 88 -10.86 -9.28 -1.65
C LEU A 88 -10.86 -10.82 -1.59
N ARG A 89 -11.96 -11.46 -1.17
CA ARG A 89 -12.06 -12.92 -1.07
C ARG A 89 -12.22 -13.57 -2.43
#